data_AF-A0A7S0SZK0-F1
#
_entry.id   AF-A0A7S0SZK0-F1
#
_cell.length_a   1.000
_cell.length_b   1.000
_cell.length_c   1.000
_cell.angle_alpha   90.00
_cell.angle_beta   90.00
_cell.angle_gamma   90.00
#
_symmetry.space_group_name_H-M   'P 1'
#
loop_
_entity.id
_entity.type
_entity.pdbx_description
1 polymer ?
#
loop_
_entity_poly.entity_id
_entity_poly.type
_entity_poly.pdbx_seq_one_letter_code
_entity_poly.pdbx_strand_id
1 'polypeptide(L)'
;ASIAQVHKAILRQNGKQVVLKVRKPGVDTTLKADLGFLLIATKLAEFINPSLSRLSIVNIIGDLRLSMLDELDFRKETNNLLNFRKFLNDNNIIDAVAPEPYVNLCSERLLVMEYLNGVPLIDLNGIRKYSNNPENTLISALRTWALSVTNNDIFHADVHGGNL
;
A
#
# COMPACT_ATOMS: atom_id res chain seq x y z
N ALA A 1 -6.48 6.11 -5.60
CA ALA A 1 -5.02 6.03 -5.77
C ALA A 1 -4.52 7.32 -6.44
N SER A 2 -3.70 8.11 -5.75
CA SER A 2 -3.19 9.41 -6.23
C SER A 2 -2.25 9.23 -7.42
N ILE A 3 -1.29 8.29 -7.32
CA ILE A 3 -0.20 8.11 -8.30
C ILE A 3 -0.45 7.09 -9.42
N ALA A 4 -1.50 6.28 -9.28
CA ALA A 4 -1.75 5.13 -10.14
C ALA A 4 -3.22 4.99 -10.55
N GLN A 5 -3.46 4.26 -11.64
CA GLN A 5 -4.77 3.74 -12.02
C GLN A 5 -4.78 2.22 -11.84
N VAL A 6 -5.95 1.68 -11.49
CA VAL A 6 -6.12 0.25 -11.21
C VAL A 6 -7.16 -0.31 -12.18
N HIS A 7 -6.80 -1.39 -12.89
CA HIS A 7 -7.64 -2.00 -13.91
C HIS A 7 -7.77 -3.50 -13.67
N LYS A 8 -8.96 -4.06 -13.87
CA LYS A 8 -9.17 -5.51 -13.91
C LYS A 8 -8.88 -6.04 -15.31
N ALA A 9 -8.16 -7.16 -15.41
CA ALA A 9 -7.82 -7.80 -16.67
C ALA A 9 -7.85 -9.34 -16.57
N ILE A 10 -7.68 -10.01 -17.71
CA ILE A 10 -7.58 -11.46 -17.82
C ILE A 10 -6.29 -11.80 -18.57
N LEU A 11 -5.47 -12.68 -18.01
CA LEU A 11 -4.25 -13.15 -18.65
C LEU A 11 -4.56 -14.06 -19.83
N ARG A 12 -3.97 -13.78 -20.99
CA ARG A 12 -4.21 -14.55 -22.22
C ARG A 12 -3.67 -15.98 -22.13
N GLN A 13 -2.58 -16.21 -21.40
CA GLN A 13 -1.94 -17.54 -21.38
C GLN A 13 -2.75 -18.59 -20.60
N ASN A 14 -3.48 -18.18 -19.56
CA ASN A 14 -4.12 -19.12 -18.61
C ASN A 14 -5.53 -18.71 -18.15
N GLY A 15 -6.07 -17.59 -18.64
CA GLY A 15 -7.42 -17.12 -18.28
C GLY A 15 -7.56 -16.58 -16.86
N LYS A 16 -6.48 -16.46 -16.08
CA LYS A 16 -6.56 -15.95 -14.70
C LYS A 16 -6.95 -14.47 -14.67
N GLN A 17 -7.82 -14.11 -13.73
CA GLN A 17 -8.16 -12.71 -13.45
C GLN A 17 -7.04 -12.03 -12.68
N VAL A 18 -6.67 -10.82 -13.10
CA VAL A 18 -5.60 -10.03 -12.50
C VAL A 18 -6.00 -8.57 -12.33
N VAL A 19 -5.29 -7.89 -11.44
CA VAL A 19 -5.31 -6.45 -11.26
C VAL A 19 -4.03 -5.85 -11.82
N LEU A 20 -4.17 -4.82 -12.66
CA LEU A 20 -3.09 -4.03 -13.21
C LEU A 20 -3.08 -2.67 -12.51
N LYS A 21 -2.07 -2.40 -11.69
CA LYS A 21 -1.80 -1.07 -11.11
C LYS A 21 -0.77 -0.37 -11.99
N VAL A 22 -1.20 0.65 -12.71
CA VAL A 22 -0.43 1.37 -13.73
C VAL A 22 -0.08 2.76 -13.22
N ARG A 23 1.21 3.12 -13.22
CA ARG A 23 1.65 4.46 -12.82
C ARG A 23 1.19 5.49 -13.84
N LYS A 24 0.60 6.61 -13.37
CA LYS A 24 0.17 7.68 -14.28
C LYS A 24 1.39 8.33 -14.95
N PRO A 25 1.32 8.66 -16.25
CA PRO A 25 2.42 9.33 -16.94
C PRO A 25 2.69 10.71 -16.32
N GLY A 26 3.96 11.07 -16.16
CA GLY A 26 4.39 12.37 -15.62
C GLY A 26 4.19 12.56 -14.11
N VAL A 27 3.66 11.55 -13.40
CA VAL A 27 3.43 11.69 -11.95
C VAL A 27 4.74 11.84 -11.17
N ASP A 28 5.82 11.19 -11.61
CA ASP A 28 7.11 11.28 -10.94
C ASP A 28 7.72 12.67 -11.04
N THR A 29 7.55 13.36 -12.16
CA THR A 29 8.00 14.74 -12.33
C THR A 29 7.18 15.71 -11.50
N THR A 30 5.85 15.59 -11.53
CA THR A 30 4.95 16.46 -10.76
C THR A 30 5.17 16.29 -9.26
N LEU A 31 5.25 15.04 -8.79
CA LEU A 31 5.44 14.74 -7.37
C LEU A 31 6.78 15.26 -6.84
N LYS A 32 7.86 15.13 -7.62
CA LYS A 32 9.17 15.70 -7.27
C LYS A 32 9.15 17.22 -7.19
N ALA A 33 8.45 17.88 -8.12
CA ALA A 33 8.32 19.34 -8.14
C ALA A 33 7.52 19.83 -6.91
N ASP A 34 6.36 19.24 -6.65
CA ASP A 34 5.47 19.65 -5.56
C ASP A 34 6.13 19.45 -4.19
N LEU A 35 6.71 18.26 -3.94
CA LEU A 35 7.38 17.96 -2.66
C LEU A 35 8.70 18.73 -2.51
N GLY A 36 9.37 19.04 -3.63
CA GLY A 36 10.53 19.92 -3.63
C GLY A 36 10.16 21.35 -3.25
N PHE A 37 9.09 21.89 -3.83
CA PHE A 37 8.57 23.20 -3.50
C PHE A 37 8.15 23.28 -2.03
N LEU A 38 7.38 22.32 -1.53
CA LEU A 38 6.96 22.28 -0.12
C LEU A 38 8.17 22.29 0.81
N LEU A 39 9.18 21.47 0.56
CA LEU A 39 10.38 21.42 1.40
C LEU A 39 11.12 22.77 1.43
N ILE A 40 11.22 23.47 0.30
CA ILE A 40 11.82 24.80 0.23
C ILE A 40 10.97 25.82 1.00
N ALA A 41 9.66 25.81 0.78
CA ALA A 41 8.73 26.71 1.44
C ALA A 41 8.75 26.54 2.97
N THR A 42 8.80 25.30 3.47
CA THR A 42 8.85 25.04 4.91
C THR A 42 10.19 25.46 5.53
N LYS A 43 11.32 25.26 4.81
CA LYS A 43 12.63 25.76 5.26
C LYS A 43 12.66 27.28 5.33
N LEU A 44 12.08 27.96 4.34
CA LEU A 44 11.99 29.42 4.33
C LEU A 44 11.09 29.94 5.47
N ALA A 45 9.95 29.28 5.72
CA ALA A 45 9.06 29.64 6.82
C ALA A 45 9.77 29.49 8.18
N GLU A 46 10.51 28.41 8.40
CA GLU A 46 11.30 28.19 9.61
C GLU A 46 12.45 29.21 9.75
N PHE A 47 13.09 29.58 8.65
CA PHE A 47 14.10 30.63 8.64
C PHE A 47 13.53 32.01 9.05
N ILE A 48 12.34 32.36 8.56
CA ILE A 48 11.64 33.62 8.90
C ILE A 48 11.14 33.59 10.35
N ASN A 49 10.64 32.45 10.83
CA ASN A 49 10.16 32.28 12.19
C ASN A 49 10.78 31.02 12.84
N PRO A 50 11.93 31.16 13.52
CA PRO A 50 12.62 30.04 14.16
C PRO A 50 11.77 29.29 15.20
N SER A 51 10.69 29.88 15.73
CA SER A 51 9.79 29.16 16.64
C SER A 51 9.06 27.99 15.98
N LEU A 52 8.94 27.98 14.65
CA LEU A 52 8.32 26.89 13.87
C LEU A 52 9.17 25.61 13.88
N SER A 53 10.46 25.70 14.17
CA SER A 53 11.35 24.53 14.31
C SER A 53 10.81 23.52 15.33
N ARG A 54 10.12 24.00 16.38
CA ARG A 54 9.49 23.17 17.42
C ARG A 54 8.40 22.25 16.88
N LEU A 55 7.82 22.58 15.73
CA LEU A 55 6.80 21.76 15.06
C LEU A 55 7.41 20.70 14.14
N SER A 56 8.73 20.72 13.91
CA SER A 56 9.46 19.76 13.05
C SER A 56 8.90 19.61 11.63
N ILE A 57 8.23 20.64 11.10
CA ILE A 57 7.51 20.58 9.82
C ILE A 57 8.46 20.22 8.67
N VAL A 58 9.68 20.77 8.65
CA VAL A 58 10.69 20.46 7.62
C VAL A 58 11.03 18.96 7.60
N ASN A 59 11.17 18.35 8.79
CA ASN A 59 11.45 16.91 8.90
C ASN A 59 10.26 16.08 8.41
N ILE A 60 9.04 16.43 8.83
CA ILE A 60 7.80 15.77 8.41
C ILE A 60 7.65 15.81 6.88
N ILE A 61 7.89 16.96 6.24
CA ILE A 61 7.82 17.09 4.79
C ILE A 61 8.97 16.33 4.10
N GLY A 62 10.15 16.28 4.72
CA GLY A 62 11.27 15.47 4.24
C GLY A 62 10.93 13.97 4.21
N ASP A 63 10.37 13.45 5.30
CA ASP A 63 9.98 12.05 5.43
C ASP A 63 8.82 11.71 4.49
N LEU A 64 7.81 12.58 4.41
CA LEU A 64 6.72 12.46 3.45
C LEU A 64 7.24 12.40 2.02
N ARG A 65 8.24 13.24 1.70
CA ARG A 65 8.86 13.25 0.38
C ARG A 65 9.54 11.93 0.06
N LEU A 66 10.33 11.39 0.99
CA LEU A 66 11.00 10.11 0.78
C LEU A 66 9.99 8.98 0.61
N SER A 67 8.97 8.92 1.48
CA SER A 67 7.91 7.90 1.43
C SER A 67 7.13 7.95 0.10
N MET A 68 6.68 9.13 -0.33
CA MET A 68 5.92 9.30 -1.58
C MET A 68 6.76 8.99 -2.84
N LEU A 69 8.06 9.27 -2.82
CA LEU A 69 8.94 8.91 -3.93
C LEU A 69 9.21 7.40 -3.98
N ASP A 70 9.20 6.73 -2.84
CA ASP A 70 9.32 5.28 -2.75
C ASP A 70 8.11 4.55 -3.34
N GLU A 71 6.91 5.13 -3.25
CA GLU A 71 5.70 4.58 -3.88
C GLU A 71 5.73 4.61 -5.42
N LEU A 72 6.64 5.37 -6.04
CA LEU A 72 6.74 5.44 -7.50
C LEU A 72 7.34 4.17 -8.13
N ASP A 73 8.04 3.34 -7.35
CA ASP A 73 8.66 2.10 -7.84
C ASP A 73 7.86 0.87 -7.39
N PHE A 74 7.01 0.37 -8.29
CA PHE A 74 6.18 -0.81 -8.01
C PHE A 74 6.95 -2.12 -7.84
N ARG A 75 8.27 -2.15 -8.09
CA ARG A 75 9.09 -3.30 -7.71
C ARG A 75 9.19 -3.43 -6.19
N LYS A 76 9.21 -2.30 -5.46
CA LYS A 76 9.17 -2.30 -4.00
C LYS A 76 7.88 -2.92 -3.49
N GLU A 77 6.75 -2.48 -4.04
CA GLU A 77 5.43 -3.03 -3.68
C GLU A 77 5.32 -4.53 -4.05
N THR A 78 5.86 -4.94 -5.20
CA THR A 78 5.95 -6.36 -5.60
C THR A 78 6.71 -7.18 -4.56
N ASN A 79 7.87 -6.70 -4.11
CA ASN A 79 8.66 -7.38 -3.07
C ASN A 79 7.95 -7.39 -1.71
N ASN A 80 7.24 -6.31 -1.36
CA ASN A 80 6.46 -6.26 -0.13
C ASN A 80 5.35 -7.33 -0.13
N LEU A 81 4.65 -7.52 -1.26
CA LEU A 81 3.65 -8.59 -1.40
C LEU A 81 4.28 -9.98 -1.23
N LEU A 82 5.44 -10.23 -1.85
CA LEU A 82 6.16 -11.51 -1.70
C LEU A 82 6.58 -11.76 -0.25
N ASN A 83 7.16 -10.75 0.41
CA ASN A 83 7.60 -10.83 1.81
C ASN A 83 6.40 -11.07 2.74
N PHE A 84 5.30 -10.36 2.53
CA PHE A 84 4.10 -10.53 3.35
C PHE A 84 3.47 -11.92 3.17
N ARG A 85 3.40 -12.43 1.93
CA ARG A 85 2.95 -13.81 1.68
C ARG A 85 3.84 -14.84 2.36
N LYS A 86 5.17 -14.64 2.33
CA LYS A 86 6.11 -15.49 3.05
C LYS A 86 5.86 -15.45 4.56
N PHE A 87 5.66 -14.26 5.14
CA PHE A 87 5.31 -14.10 6.54
C PHE A 87 4.04 -14.86 6.94
N LEU A 88 2.97 -14.76 6.13
CA LEU A 88 1.72 -15.49 6.38
C LEU A 88 1.95 -17.00 6.40
N ASN A 89 2.71 -17.52 5.43
CA ASN A 89 3.04 -18.94 5.34
C ASN A 89 3.92 -19.41 6.52
N ASP A 90 5.01 -18.67 6.82
CA ASP A 90 5.97 -19.02 7.87
C ASP A 90 5.30 -19.06 9.27
N ASN A 91 4.25 -18.25 9.47
CA ASN A 91 3.48 -18.19 10.71
C ASN A 91 2.18 -19.02 10.69
N ASN A 92 1.93 -19.81 9.63
CA ASN A 92 0.71 -20.62 9.46
C ASN A 92 -0.61 -19.81 9.58
N ILE A 93 -0.60 -18.57 9.10
CA ILE A 93 -1.78 -17.69 9.08
C ILE A 93 -2.61 -18.04 7.85
N ILE A 94 -3.76 -18.69 8.06
CA ILE A 94 -4.64 -19.21 6.99
C ILE A 94 -5.90 -18.35 6.77
N ASP A 95 -6.18 -17.44 7.68
CA ASP A 95 -7.34 -16.55 7.71
C ASP A 95 -7.09 -15.20 7.03
N ALA A 96 -5.90 -14.97 6.48
CA ALA A 96 -5.53 -13.80 5.71
C ALA A 96 -4.72 -14.18 4.46
N VAL A 97 -4.81 -13.35 3.42
CA VAL A 97 -4.05 -13.53 2.18
C VAL A 97 -3.65 -12.17 1.61
N ALA A 98 -2.44 -12.08 1.07
CA ALA A 98 -2.03 -10.97 0.19
C ALA A 98 -2.02 -11.45 -1.26
N PRO A 99 -2.44 -10.65 -2.25
CA PRO A 99 -2.54 -11.10 -3.64
C PRO A 99 -1.19 -11.56 -4.19
N GLU A 100 -1.17 -12.63 -4.97
CA GLU A 100 0.05 -13.12 -5.62
C GLU A 100 0.50 -12.14 -6.73
N PRO A 101 1.72 -11.56 -6.67
CA PRO A 101 2.24 -10.76 -7.77
C PRO A 101 2.76 -11.66 -8.91
N TYR A 102 2.42 -11.31 -10.15
CA TYR A 102 2.96 -11.95 -11.34
C TYR A 102 4.30 -11.30 -11.70
N VAL A 103 5.36 -11.67 -10.96
CA VAL A 103 6.67 -10.99 -10.96
C VAL A 103 7.23 -10.74 -12.37
N ASN A 104 7.09 -11.70 -13.28
CA ASN A 104 7.58 -11.59 -14.67
C ASN A 104 6.84 -10.52 -15.51
N LEU A 105 5.70 -10.03 -15.04
CA LEU A 105 4.89 -8.98 -15.67
C LEU A 105 5.01 -7.65 -14.92
N CYS A 106 5.68 -7.63 -13.77
CA CYS A 106 5.88 -6.43 -12.97
C CYS A 106 7.10 -5.62 -13.46
N SER A 107 7.02 -4.30 -13.28
CA SER A 107 8.10 -3.36 -13.58
C SER A 107 8.03 -2.18 -12.60
N GLU A 108 8.94 -1.21 -12.76
CA GLU A 108 8.89 0.05 -11.99
C GLU A 108 7.54 0.79 -12.14
N ARG A 109 6.86 0.63 -13.29
CA ARG A 109 5.65 1.40 -13.65
C ARG A 109 4.36 0.58 -13.68
N LEU A 110 4.46 -0.74 -13.52
CA LEU A 110 3.33 -1.67 -13.59
C LEU A 110 3.45 -2.75 -12.52
N LEU A 111 2.43 -2.89 -11.68
CA LEU A 111 2.25 -4.04 -10.81
C LEU A 111 1.08 -4.88 -11.34
N VAL A 112 1.34 -6.17 -11.56
CA VAL A 112 0.35 -7.16 -11.95
C VAL A 112 0.20 -8.14 -10.81
N MET A 113 -1.01 -8.28 -10.27
CA MET A 113 -1.27 -9.17 -9.13
C MET A 113 -2.60 -9.90 -9.26
N GLU A 114 -2.75 -10.96 -8.49
CA GLU A 114 -3.99 -11.74 -8.37
C GLU A 114 -5.19 -10.84 -8.08
N TYR A 115 -6.29 -11.08 -8.77
CA TYR A 115 -7.56 -10.45 -8.44
C TYR A 115 -8.23 -11.21 -7.29
N LEU A 116 -8.31 -10.56 -6.12
CA LEU A 116 -9.10 -11.04 -4.99
C LEU A 116 -10.53 -10.49 -5.12
N ASN A 117 -11.51 -11.39 -5.17
CA ASN A 117 -12.92 -11.04 -5.21
C ASN A 117 -13.50 -11.08 -3.79
N GLY A 118 -13.93 -9.94 -3.27
CA GLY A 118 -14.42 -9.84 -1.91
C GLY A 118 -15.30 -8.61 -1.69
N VAL A 119 -15.66 -8.42 -0.43
CA VAL A 119 -16.37 -7.22 0.05
C VAL A 119 -15.43 -6.43 0.95
N PRO A 120 -15.48 -5.08 0.92
CA PRO A 120 -14.64 -4.26 1.79
C PRO A 120 -14.86 -4.60 3.26
N LEU A 121 -13.81 -4.57 4.08
CA LEU A 121 -13.90 -4.93 5.50
C LEU A 121 -14.81 -3.97 6.30
N ILE A 122 -15.07 -2.77 5.77
CA ILE A 122 -15.98 -1.77 6.35
C ILE A 122 -17.46 -2.06 6.08
N ASP A 123 -17.80 -2.96 5.15
CA ASP A 123 -19.18 -3.32 4.84
C ASP A 123 -19.61 -4.57 5.63
N LEU A 124 -19.99 -4.36 6.90
CA LEU A 124 -20.48 -5.44 7.77
C LEU A 124 -21.68 -6.19 7.19
N ASN A 125 -22.56 -5.51 6.45
CA ASN A 125 -23.72 -6.15 5.81
C ASN A 125 -23.29 -7.02 4.63
N GLY A 126 -22.29 -6.57 3.87
CA GLY A 126 -21.62 -7.35 2.84
C GLY A 126 -20.97 -8.61 3.43
N ILE A 127 -20.19 -8.46 4.50
CA ILE A 127 -19.47 -9.58 5.14
C ILE A 127 -20.44 -10.63 5.67
N ARG A 128 -21.59 -10.25 6.24
CA ARG A 128 -22.64 -11.18 6.70
C ARG A 128 -23.16 -12.13 5.62
N LYS A 129 -22.98 -11.80 4.33
CA LYS A 129 -23.36 -12.69 3.21
C LYS A 129 -22.35 -13.82 2.99
N TYR A 130 -21.11 -13.65 3.46
CA TYR A 130 -19.99 -14.58 3.22
C TYR A 130 -19.47 -15.22 4.52
N SER A 131 -19.73 -14.62 5.67
CA SER A 131 -19.31 -15.12 6.99
C SER A 131 -20.47 -15.10 7.97
N ASN A 132 -20.68 -16.23 8.65
CA ASN A 132 -21.62 -16.36 9.76
C ASN A 132 -21.15 -15.59 11.01
N ASN A 133 -19.86 -15.21 11.07
CA ASN A 133 -19.28 -14.44 12.16
C ASN A 133 -18.36 -13.31 11.63
N PRO A 134 -18.95 -12.17 11.21
CA PRO A 134 -18.20 -11.01 10.71
C PRO A 134 -17.21 -10.42 11.72
N GLU A 135 -17.54 -10.51 13.01
CA GLU A 135 -16.68 -10.01 14.09
C GLU A 135 -15.38 -10.80 14.15
N ASN A 136 -15.45 -12.12 14.01
CA ASN A 136 -14.25 -12.95 13.95
C ASN A 136 -13.37 -12.63 12.74
N THR A 137 -13.93 -12.26 11.59
CA THR A 137 -13.16 -11.81 10.43
C THR A 137 -12.34 -10.55 10.75
N LEU A 138 -12.93 -9.58 11.46
CA LEU A 138 -12.23 -8.37 11.88
C LEU A 138 -11.14 -8.68 12.92
N ILE A 139 -11.43 -9.56 13.88
CA ILE A 139 -10.46 -10.00 14.89
C ILE A 139 -9.27 -10.70 14.22
N SER A 140 -9.51 -11.57 13.24
CA SER A 140 -8.47 -12.23 12.43
C SER A 140 -7.60 -11.23 11.67
N ALA A 141 -8.21 -10.22 11.03
CA ALA A 141 -7.49 -9.16 10.33
C ALA A 141 -6.59 -8.36 11.28
N LEU A 142 -7.12 -7.93 12.44
CA LEU A 142 -6.37 -7.19 13.46
C LEU A 142 -5.24 -8.05 14.07
N ARG A 143 -5.49 -9.33 14.32
CA ARG A 143 -4.48 -10.27 14.81
C ARG A 143 -3.34 -10.42 13.80
N THR A 144 -3.67 -10.64 12.53
CA THR A 144 -2.68 -10.77 11.45
C THR A 144 -1.84 -9.51 11.34
N TRP A 145 -2.48 -8.34 11.39
CA TRP A 145 -1.78 -7.05 11.37
C TRP A 145 -0.87 -6.89 12.59
N ALA A 146 -1.35 -7.14 13.81
CA ALA A 146 -0.56 -7.03 15.03
C ALA A 146 0.65 -7.96 15.02
N LEU A 147 0.48 -9.21 14.56
CA LEU A 147 1.59 -10.15 14.37
C LEU A 147 2.61 -9.64 13.33
N SER A 148 2.16 -9.00 12.25
CA SER A 148 3.09 -8.44 11.27
C SER A 148 3.96 -7.31 11.85
N VAL A 149 3.45 -6.55 12.82
CA VAL A 149 4.22 -5.49 13.48
C VAL A 149 5.34 -6.07 14.35
N THR A 150 5.10 -7.23 14.99
CA THR A 150 6.06 -7.80 15.95
C THR A 150 6.96 -8.88 15.35
N ASN A 151 6.53 -9.55 14.28
CA ASN A 151 7.15 -10.78 13.77
C ASN A 151 7.47 -10.74 12.26
N ASN A 152 7.28 -9.61 11.58
CA ASN A 152 7.67 -9.44 10.19
C ASN A 152 8.61 -8.24 10.01
N ASP A 153 9.47 -8.28 8.99
CA ASP A 153 10.39 -7.19 8.67
C ASP A 153 9.65 -5.93 8.17
N ILE A 154 8.42 -6.14 7.65
CA ILE A 154 7.54 -5.08 7.17
C ILE A 154 6.14 -5.28 7.73
N PHE A 155 5.41 -4.20 7.94
CA PHE A 155 4.00 -4.25 8.28
C PHE A 155 3.23 -3.26 7.41
N HIS A 156 1.93 -3.48 7.29
CA HIS A 156 1.06 -2.58 6.55
C HIS A 156 0.73 -1.37 7.42
N ALA A 157 1.36 -0.22 7.16
CA ALA A 157 1.24 0.96 8.00
C ALA A 157 -0.11 1.68 7.86
N ASP A 158 -0.84 1.46 6.77
CA ASP A 158 -2.12 2.13 6.47
C ASP A 158 -3.29 1.15 6.35
N VAL A 159 -3.79 0.71 7.51
CA VAL A 159 -4.86 -0.29 7.65
C VAL A 159 -6.25 0.33 7.55
N HIS A 160 -6.52 1.02 6.45
CA HIS A 160 -7.84 1.57 6.18
C HIS A 160 -8.75 0.56 5.46
N GLY A 161 -10.07 0.72 5.57
CA GLY A 161 -11.06 -0.19 4.97
C GLY A 161 -11.00 -0.38 3.45
N GLY A 162 -10.36 0.53 2.71
CA GLY A 162 -10.10 0.36 1.28
C GLY A 162 -8.92 -0.57 0.92
N ASN A 163 -8.11 -0.98 1.90
CA ASN A 163 -6.94 -1.85 1.74
C ASN A 163 -7.19 -3.27 2.28
N LEU A 164 -8.37 -3.51 2.88
CA LEU A 164 -8.76 -4.77 3.52
C LEU A 164 -10.12 -5.27 3.01
#